data_AF-A0AAV4FXW2-F1
#
_entry.id   AF-A0AAV4FXW2-F1
#
_cell.length_a   1.000
_cell.length_b   1.000
_cell.length_c   1.000
_cell.angle_alpha   90.00
_cell.angle_beta   90.00
_cell.angle_gamma   90.00
#
_symmetry.space_group_name_H-M   'P 1'
#
loop_
_entity.id
_entity.type
_entity.pdbx_description
1 polymer ?
#
loop_
_entity_poly.entity_id
_entity_poly.type
_entity_poly.pdbx_seq_one_letter_code
_entity_poly.pdbx_strand_id
1 'polypeptide(L)'
;MRAIRDFPTGARGDHNKVGPDRRFPGQAWYTDQQYNLPAQHALTHLPEMRVAVIGAGACGLTAIKCCLDEGLTPVCFERSDHIGGLWQYRDGPVDWRACVMKSTVINTCKELVCFSDFPVPAHFAPTMHNSQVLQLL
;
A
#
# COMPACT_ATOMS: atom_id res chain seq x y z
N MET A 1 -5.77 1.61 19.90
CA MET A 1 -5.02 1.13 18.72
C MET A 1 -5.33 -0.35 18.55
N ARG A 2 -5.96 -0.74 17.43
CA ARG A 2 -6.30 -2.14 17.16
C ARG A 2 -5.71 -2.48 15.79
N ALA A 3 -4.94 -3.57 15.71
CA ALA A 3 -4.36 -4.03 14.45
C ALA A 3 -5.45 -4.73 13.62
N ILE A 4 -5.56 -4.35 12.34
CA ILE A 4 -6.41 -5.03 11.35
C ILE A 4 -5.52 -6.10 10.70
N ARG A 5 -5.92 -7.38 10.76
CA ARG A 5 -5.02 -8.51 10.48
C ARG A 5 -5.30 -9.34 9.23
N ASP A 6 -6.43 -9.17 8.53
CA ASP A 6 -6.81 -10.14 7.50
C ASP A 6 -7.21 -9.46 6.18
N PHE A 7 -6.42 -9.68 5.13
CA PHE A 7 -6.79 -9.43 3.74
C PHE A 7 -6.53 -10.71 2.91
N PRO A 8 -7.49 -11.15 2.08
CA PRO A 8 -7.36 -12.39 1.31
C PRO A 8 -6.43 -12.22 0.10
N THR A 9 -5.51 -13.16 -0.08
CA THR A 9 -4.55 -13.23 -1.20
C THR A 9 -5.14 -14.02 -2.37
N GLY A 10 -5.22 -13.39 -3.54
CA GLY A 10 -5.71 -14.05 -4.77
C GLY A 10 -5.04 -13.50 -6.03
N ALA A 11 -4.56 -14.44 -6.87
CA ALA A 11 -4.07 -14.32 -8.25
C ALA A 11 -2.63 -13.80 -8.47
N ARG A 12 -1.69 -14.76 -8.59
CA ARG A 12 -0.34 -14.57 -9.19
C ARG A 12 -0.45 -14.50 -10.71
N GLY A 13 -0.05 -13.37 -11.30
CA GLY A 13 0.20 -13.21 -12.72
C GLY A 13 1.70 -13.07 -12.99
N ASP A 14 2.24 -13.96 -13.81
CA ASP A 14 3.66 -14.08 -14.15
C ASP A 14 4.08 -12.98 -15.15
N HIS A 15 5.08 -12.16 -14.82
CA HIS A 15 5.67 -11.19 -15.74
C HIS A 15 7.13 -10.89 -15.37
N ASN A 16 7.97 -11.87 -15.67
CA ASN A 16 9.41 -11.66 -15.77
C ASN A 16 9.70 -10.94 -17.10
N LYS A 17 10.32 -9.74 -17.05
CA LYS A 17 11.31 -9.15 -18.00
C LYS A 17 11.31 -7.61 -17.98
N VAL A 18 12.21 -7.00 -17.20
CA VAL A 18 12.92 -5.75 -17.57
C VAL A 18 14.33 -5.79 -16.95
N GLY A 19 15.37 -5.63 -17.77
CA GLY A 19 16.78 -5.81 -17.41
C GLY A 19 17.39 -4.69 -16.55
N PRO A 20 18.62 -4.88 -16.02
CA PRO A 20 19.11 -4.13 -14.88
C PRO A 20 20.18 -3.11 -15.30
N ASP A 21 19.81 -1.85 -15.56
CA ASP A 21 20.79 -0.76 -15.36
C ASP A 21 20.14 0.63 -15.31
N ARG A 22 19.71 1.06 -14.11
CA ARG A 22 19.67 2.47 -13.70
C ARG A 22 19.90 2.54 -12.19
N ARG A 23 21.16 2.52 -11.76
CA ARG A 23 21.54 2.87 -10.39
C ARG A 23 21.33 4.36 -10.16
N PHE A 24 20.34 4.73 -9.36
CA PHE A 24 20.22 6.08 -8.82
C PHE A 24 21.25 6.25 -7.69
N PRO A 25 22.02 7.36 -7.64
CA PRO A 25 23.02 7.56 -6.60
C PRO A 25 22.32 7.93 -5.29
N GLY A 26 22.35 7.03 -4.30
CA GLY A 26 21.79 7.26 -2.97
C GLY A 26 21.45 6.01 -2.14
N GLN A 27 21.42 4.81 -2.73
CA GLN A 27 21.22 3.56 -1.99
C GLN A 27 22.55 3.00 -1.48
N ALA A 28 23.03 3.56 -0.37
CA ALA A 28 24.11 2.99 0.43
C ALA A 28 23.54 2.34 1.70
N TRP A 29 22.61 1.42 1.54
CA TRP A 29 22.20 0.52 2.62
C TRP A 29 21.92 -0.83 1.97
N TYR A 30 22.70 -1.85 2.35
CA TYR A 30 22.44 -3.26 2.07
C TYR A 30 23.13 -3.93 0.87
N THR A 31 24.42 -3.73 0.61
CA THR A 31 25.23 -4.76 -0.07
C THR A 31 26.71 -4.64 0.29
N ASP A 32 27.13 -5.21 1.43
CA ASP A 32 28.56 -5.51 1.62
C ASP A 32 28.86 -6.61 2.65
N GLN A 33 27.96 -7.61 2.77
CA GLN A 33 28.35 -8.88 3.38
C GLN A 33 27.92 -10.04 2.50
N GLN A 34 28.91 -10.58 1.82
CA GLN A 34 28.91 -11.84 1.12
C GLN A 34 28.57 -12.97 2.10
N TYR A 35 27.28 -13.24 2.29
CA TYR A 35 26.83 -14.38 3.09
C TYR A 35 27.02 -15.65 2.25
N ASN A 36 28.09 -16.37 2.54
CA ASN A 36 28.32 -17.72 2.06
C ASN A 36 27.21 -18.63 2.63
N LEU A 37 26.08 -18.77 1.92
CA LEU A 37 24.92 -19.54 2.36
C LEU A 37 25.19 -21.04 2.16
N PRO A 38 25.17 -21.87 3.22
CA PRO A 38 25.21 -23.32 3.06
C PRO A 38 23.91 -23.83 2.44
N ALA A 39 24.05 -24.93 1.70
CA ALA A 39 23.02 -25.54 0.87
C ALA A 39 21.64 -25.66 1.55
N GLN A 40 20.66 -24.94 1.01
CA GLN A 40 19.25 -25.30 0.71
C GLN A 40 18.34 -25.90 1.81
N HIS A 41 18.84 -26.34 2.96
CA HIS A 41 18.07 -27.01 4.02
C HIS A 41 17.95 -26.20 5.33
N ALA A 42 18.50 -24.98 5.41
CA ALA A 42 18.54 -24.17 6.64
C ALA A 42 17.57 -22.96 6.68
N LEU A 43 16.70 -22.77 5.68
CA LEU A 43 15.89 -21.54 5.53
C LEU A 43 14.53 -21.55 6.24
N THR A 44 14.21 -22.56 7.05
CA THR A 44 12.90 -22.63 7.75
C THR A 44 12.82 -21.77 9.03
N HIS A 45 13.91 -21.10 9.42
CA HIS A 45 13.98 -20.29 10.66
C HIS A 45 14.56 -18.89 10.44
N LEU A 46 14.31 -18.26 9.30
CA LEU A 46 14.50 -16.80 9.22
C LEU A 46 13.44 -16.15 10.12
N PRO A 47 13.83 -15.25 11.05
CA PRO A 47 12.87 -14.56 11.90
C PRO A 47 11.85 -13.83 11.03
N GLU A 48 10.55 -13.98 11.34
CA GLU A 48 9.49 -13.27 10.64
C GLU A 48 9.76 -11.76 10.67
N MET A 49 10.06 -11.19 9.50
CA MET A 49 10.32 -9.76 9.38
C MET A 49 9.00 -9.00 9.45
N ARG A 50 8.73 -8.44 10.63
CA ARG A 50 7.50 -7.70 10.92
C ARG A 50 7.67 -6.22 10.61
N VAL A 51 6.77 -5.66 9.82
CA VAL A 51 6.80 -4.24 9.40
C VAL A 51 5.66 -3.49 10.05
N ALA A 52 5.95 -2.41 10.76
CA ALA A 52 4.91 -1.53 11.29
C ALA A 52 4.49 -0.49 10.24
N VAL A 53 3.24 -0.51 9.83
CA VAL A 53 2.64 0.49 8.94
C VAL A 53 1.80 1.44 9.78
N ILE A 54 2.03 2.75 9.69
CA ILE A 54 1.30 3.75 10.46
C ILE A 54 0.35 4.51 9.52
N GLY A 55 -0.95 4.36 9.77
CA GLY A 55 -2.02 4.89 8.94
C GLY A 55 -2.52 3.89 7.88
N ALA A 56 -3.83 3.89 7.64
CA ALA A 56 -4.54 3.08 6.66
C ALA A 56 -5.26 3.95 5.60
N GLY A 57 -4.61 5.05 5.19
CA GLY A 57 -4.99 5.78 3.98
C GLY A 57 -4.41 5.13 2.72
N ALA A 58 -4.52 5.81 1.57
CA ALA A 58 -4.01 5.31 0.28
C ALA A 58 -2.56 4.78 0.36
N CYS A 59 -1.65 5.56 0.96
CA CYS A 59 -0.24 5.16 1.12
C CYS A 59 -0.04 3.99 2.11
N GLY A 60 -0.88 3.88 3.13
CA GLY A 60 -0.79 2.81 4.12
C GLY A 60 -1.22 1.47 3.54
N LEU A 61 -2.31 1.48 2.77
CA LEU A 61 -2.82 0.30 2.07
C LEU A 61 -1.83 -0.21 1.02
N THR A 62 -1.21 0.68 0.24
CA THR A 62 -0.16 0.28 -0.71
C THR A 62 1.08 -0.26 0.00
N ALA A 63 1.49 0.35 1.12
CA ALA A 63 2.60 -0.16 1.91
C ALA A 63 2.34 -1.59 2.43
N ILE A 64 1.12 -1.87 2.90
CA ILE A 64 0.71 -3.22 3.32
C ILE A 64 0.79 -4.18 2.13
N LYS A 65 0.23 -3.81 0.98
CA LYS A 65 0.25 -4.63 -0.24
C LYS A 65 1.69 -4.97 -0.66
N CYS A 66 2.57 -3.97 -0.75
CA CYS A 66 3.97 -4.19 -1.10
C CYS A 66 4.70 -5.06 -0.06
N CYS A 67 4.42 -4.91 1.23
CA CYS A 67 4.99 -5.80 2.25
C CYS A 67 4.55 -7.25 2.05
N LEU A 68 3.27 -7.49 1.73
CA LEU A 68 2.75 -8.83 1.49
C LEU A 68 3.33 -9.45 0.21
N ASP A 69 3.52 -8.66 -0.84
CA ASP A 69 4.10 -9.13 -2.11
C ASP A 69 5.56 -9.58 -1.93
N GLU A 70 6.31 -8.91 -1.06
CA GLU A 70 7.69 -9.27 -0.69
C GLU A 70 7.78 -10.37 0.40
N GLY A 71 6.65 -10.94 0.83
CA GLY A 71 6.61 -12.00 1.84
C GLY A 71 6.92 -11.54 3.27
N LEU A 72 6.78 -10.24 3.56
CA LEU A 72 6.92 -9.66 4.90
C LEU A 72 5.59 -9.76 5.68
N THR A 73 5.64 -9.56 6.99
CA THR A 73 4.45 -9.57 7.86
C THR A 73 4.10 -8.14 8.33
N PRO A 74 3.25 -7.40 7.60
CA PRO A 74 2.87 -6.04 8.00
C PRO A 74 1.89 -6.03 9.17
N VAL A 75 2.03 -5.02 10.04
CA VAL A 75 1.12 -4.69 11.13
C VAL A 75 0.71 -3.23 10.95
N CYS A 76 -0.55 -3.00 10.57
CA CYS A 76 -1.07 -1.66 10.37
C CYS A 76 -1.67 -1.09 11.67
N PHE A 77 -1.29 0.16 11.99
CA PHE A 77 -1.83 0.95 13.07
C PHE A 77 -2.55 2.17 12.51
N GLU A 78 -3.88 2.12 12.50
CA GLU A 78 -4.74 3.26 12.19
C GLU A 78 -5.35 3.81 13.49
N ARG A 79 -5.44 5.13 13.59
CA ARG A 79 -6.06 5.83 14.71
C ARG A 79 -7.58 5.90 14.53
N SER A 80 -8.04 5.98 13.29
CA SER A 80 -9.44 5.89 12.87
C SER A 80 -10.00 4.47 13.05
N ASP A 81 -11.32 4.40 13.13
CA ASP A 81 -12.14 3.19 13.05
C ASP A 81 -12.38 2.71 11.61
N HIS A 82 -11.93 3.50 10.63
CA HIS A 82 -12.12 3.27 9.20
C HIS A 82 -10.86 3.57 8.39
N ILE A 83 -10.71 2.86 7.27
CA ILE A 83 -9.67 3.07 6.26
C ILE A 83 -9.99 4.26 5.34
N GLY A 84 -9.04 4.62 4.48
CA GLY A 84 -9.19 5.65 3.45
C GLY A 84 -8.63 7.02 3.82
N GLY A 85 -8.41 7.27 5.11
CA GLY A 85 -7.75 8.48 5.61
C GLY A 85 -8.45 9.75 5.11
N LEU A 86 -7.73 10.56 4.31
CA LEU A 86 -8.22 11.81 3.73
C LEU A 86 -9.56 11.65 2.98
N TRP A 87 -9.74 10.55 2.24
CA TRP A 87 -10.90 10.36 1.35
C TRP A 87 -12.19 10.02 2.08
N GLN A 88 -12.09 9.67 3.36
CA GLN A 88 -13.24 9.48 4.21
C GLN A 88 -13.84 10.82 4.63
N TYR A 89 -14.95 11.20 4.01
CA TYR A 89 -15.73 12.36 4.43
C TYR A 89 -16.37 12.12 5.82
N ARG A 90 -16.40 13.18 6.64
CA ARG A 90 -17.06 13.22 7.94
C ARG A 90 -17.78 14.57 8.15
N ASP A 91 -18.87 14.56 8.90
CA ASP A 91 -19.60 15.77 9.30
C ASP A 91 -18.85 16.51 10.42
N GLY A 92 -17.77 17.21 10.04
CA GLY A 92 -17.00 18.08 10.91
C GLY A 92 -15.51 17.74 11.01
N PRO A 93 -14.64 18.73 11.30
CA PRO A 93 -13.21 18.49 11.49
C PRO A 93 -12.99 17.70 12.77
N VAL A 94 -12.15 16.67 12.68
CA VAL A 94 -11.64 15.94 13.84
C VAL A 94 -10.16 16.27 13.96
N ASP A 95 -9.74 16.73 15.13
CA ASP A 95 -8.33 17.02 15.38
C ASP A 95 -7.46 15.81 15.01
N TRP A 96 -6.31 16.09 14.40
CA TRP A 96 -5.32 15.08 13.98
C TRP A 96 -5.77 14.13 12.86
N ARG A 97 -6.82 14.48 12.10
CA ARG A 97 -7.24 13.74 10.90
C ARG A 97 -7.45 14.69 9.73
N ALA A 98 -6.94 14.30 8.56
CA ALA A 98 -7.26 15.01 7.33
C ALA A 98 -8.70 14.66 6.91
N CYS A 99 -9.47 15.65 6.47
CA CYS A 99 -10.84 15.48 6.00
C CYS A 99 -11.04 16.27 4.71
N VAL A 100 -11.80 15.70 3.79
CA VAL A 100 -12.28 16.37 2.58
C VAL A 100 -13.62 17.08 2.84
N MET A 101 -13.99 18.00 1.96
CA MET A 101 -15.34 18.56 1.96
C MET A 101 -16.31 17.56 1.33
N LYS A 102 -17.60 17.74 1.62
CA LYS A 102 -18.67 16.84 1.13
C LYS A 102 -18.73 16.76 -0.40
N SER A 103 -18.37 17.85 -1.08
CA SER A 103 -18.42 17.99 -2.53
C SER A 103 -17.05 17.85 -3.20
N THR A 104 -16.05 17.30 -2.49
CA THR A 104 -14.70 17.19 -3.05
C THR A 104 -14.69 16.18 -4.21
N VAL A 105 -14.24 16.65 -5.37
CA VAL A 105 -13.95 15.85 -6.56
C VAL A 105 -12.45 15.92 -6.81
N ILE A 106 -11.84 14.80 -7.16
CA ILE A 106 -10.40 14.78 -7.46
C ILE A 106 -10.10 15.59 -8.71
N ASN A 107 -9.00 16.33 -8.66
CA ASN A 107 -8.52 17.16 -9.77
C ASN A 107 -7.68 16.35 -10.78
N THR A 108 -7.30 15.12 -10.45
CA THR A 108 -6.54 14.21 -11.30
C THR A 108 -7.47 13.18 -11.93
N CYS A 109 -7.21 12.76 -13.17
CA CYS A 109 -8.06 11.75 -13.81
C CYS A 109 -7.88 10.35 -13.19
N LYS A 110 -8.93 9.52 -13.28
CA LYS A 110 -9.01 8.19 -12.66
C LYS A 110 -7.91 7.24 -13.13
N GLU A 111 -7.46 7.38 -14.37
CA GLU A 111 -6.40 6.56 -14.96
C GLU A 111 -5.01 6.89 -14.41
N LEU A 112 -4.83 8.08 -13.82
CA LEU A 112 -3.59 8.51 -13.19
C LEU A 112 -3.58 8.30 -11.67
N VAL A 113 -4.74 8.05 -11.06
CA VAL A 113 -4.91 7.88 -9.61
C VAL A 113 -5.08 6.40 -9.22
N CYS A 114 -5.37 5.52 -10.17
CA CYS A 114 -5.54 4.10 -9.89
C CYS A 114 -4.25 3.42 -9.44
N PHE A 115 -4.37 2.32 -8.70
CA PHE A 115 -3.23 1.45 -8.43
C PHE A 115 -2.83 0.71 -9.71
N SER A 116 -1.55 0.38 -9.83
CA SER A 116 -0.99 -0.27 -11.03
C SER A 116 -1.63 -1.62 -11.34
N ASP A 117 -2.03 -2.37 -10.31
CA ASP A 117 -2.64 -3.69 -10.37
C ASP A 117 -4.16 -3.66 -10.15
N PHE A 118 -4.74 -2.49 -9.85
CA PHE A 118 -6.16 -2.32 -9.59
C PHE A 118 -6.74 -1.10 -10.33
N PRO A 119 -7.12 -1.27 -11.62
CA PRO A 119 -7.66 -0.18 -12.43
C PRO A 119 -9.06 0.23 -11.95
N VAL A 120 -9.36 1.52 -12.08
CA VAL A 120 -10.68 2.06 -11.73
C VAL A 120 -11.74 1.53 -12.71
N PRO A 121 -12.94 1.11 -12.24
CA PRO A 121 -14.02 0.66 -13.10
C PRO A 121 -14.40 1.65 -14.21
N ALA A 122 -14.74 1.12 -15.41
CA ALA A 122 -15.02 1.93 -16.58
C ALA A 122 -16.19 2.92 -16.40
N HIS A 123 -17.19 2.54 -15.58
CA HIS A 123 -18.39 3.34 -15.33
C HIS A 123 -18.17 4.57 -14.43
N PHE A 124 -16.99 4.70 -13.79
CA PHE A 124 -16.67 5.88 -13.01
C PHE A 124 -16.32 7.07 -13.92
N ALA A 125 -16.68 8.27 -13.48
CA ALA A 125 -16.32 9.50 -14.19
C ALA A 125 -14.78 9.67 -14.21
N PRO A 126 -14.22 10.34 -15.23
CA PRO A 126 -12.78 10.61 -15.29
C PRO A 126 -12.28 11.36 -14.05
N THR A 127 -13.07 12.27 -13.50
CA THR A 127 -12.83 12.90 -12.19
C THR A 127 -13.82 12.33 -11.17
N MET A 128 -13.30 11.63 -10.17
CA MET A 128 -14.09 10.89 -9.19
C MET A 128 -14.50 11.77 -8.00
N HIS A 129 -15.72 11.59 -7.51
CA HIS A 129 -16.13 12.13 -6.22
C HIS A 129 -15.36 11.44 -5.08
N ASN A 130 -15.13 12.11 -3.95
CA ASN A 130 -14.37 11.53 -2.83
C ASN A 130 -14.94 10.18 -2.35
N SER A 131 -16.25 9.98 -2.44
CA SER A 131 -16.90 8.71 -2.10
C SER A 131 -16.51 7.57 -3.05
N GLN A 132 -16.30 7.87 -4.33
CA GLN A 132 -15.85 6.90 -5.33
C GLN A 132 -14.36 6.57 -5.14
N VAL A 133 -13.56 7.56 -4.73
CA VAL A 133 -12.15 7.33 -4.37
C VAL A 133 -12.05 6.44 -3.15
N LEU A 134 -12.87 6.70 -2.12
CA LEU A 134 -12.92 5.86 -0.93
C LEU A 134 -13.33 4.42 -1.26
N GLN A 135 -14.22 4.21 -2.24
CA GLN A 135 -14.64 2.88 -2.68
C GLN A 135 -13.51 2.10 -3.39
N LEU A 136 -12.50 2.79 -3.93
CA LEU A 136 -11.33 2.17 -4.57
C LEU A 136 -10.28 1.70 -3.55
N LEU A 137 -10.29 2.26 -2.34
CA LEU A 137 -9.35 1.99 -1.24
C LEU A 137 -9.85 0.85 -0.36
#